data_AF-A0A933KXC6-F1
#
_entry.id   AF-A0A933KXC6-F1
#
_cell.length_a   1.000
_cell.length_b   1.000
_cell.length_c   1.000
_cell.angle_alpha   90.00
_cell.angle_beta   90.00
_cell.angle_gamma   90.00
#
_symmetry.space_group_name_H-M   'P 1'
#
loop_
_entity.id
_entity.type
_entity.pdbx_description
1 polymer ?
#
loop_
_entity_poly.entity_id
_entity_poly.type
_entity_poly.pdbx_seq_one_letter_code
_entity_poly.pdbx_strand_id
1 'polypeptide(L)'
;MPPPMRGGAIPAGATVLDLPIDEGFQNAVPQYRAVMGGYRTVNGYSGYEPAHFNPLRHAIADGLPDALDAYRRRGDLYVIIRPGVPATVARWVAQLPGAGHLFDVGPVAIYRLPGMTATAAPSGAIYRPDPMAQAFWRP
;
A
#
# COMPACT_ATOMS: atom_id res chain seq x y z
N MET A 1 19.28 -4.94 -6.72
CA MET A 1 18.19 -4.87 -5.71
C MET A 1 17.25 -3.73 -6.09
N PRO A 2 15.92 -3.90 -5.98
CA PRO A 2 15.00 -2.79 -6.18
C PRO A 2 15.17 -1.75 -5.05
N PRO A 3 14.99 -0.45 -5.34
CA PRO A 3 15.09 0.58 -4.32
C PRO A 3 14.05 0.37 -3.20
N PRO A 4 14.41 0.59 -1.92
CA PRO A 4 13.43 0.70 -0.86
C PRO A 4 12.52 1.90 -1.11
N MET A 5 11.26 1.84 -0.68
CA MET A 5 10.39 3.01 -0.72
C MET A 5 10.97 4.11 0.18
N ARG A 6 10.74 5.38 -0.19
CA ARG A 6 11.16 6.52 0.64
C ARG A 6 10.55 6.36 2.04
N GLY A 7 11.41 6.41 3.07
CA GLY A 7 10.97 6.34 4.46
C GLY A 7 9.97 7.45 4.80
N GLY A 8 8.94 7.12 5.58
CA GLY A 8 7.90 8.06 6.04
C GLY A 8 6.68 8.19 5.13
N ALA A 9 6.69 7.58 3.93
CA ALA A 9 5.62 7.75 2.96
C ALA A 9 4.45 6.76 3.16
N ILE A 10 4.74 5.60 3.74
CA ILE A 10 3.76 4.65 4.30
C ILE A 10 4.05 4.55 5.81
N PRO A 11 3.04 4.66 6.70
CA PRO A 11 3.27 4.55 8.14
C PRO A 11 3.85 3.19 8.53
N ALA A 12 4.71 3.19 9.55
CA ALA A 12 5.21 1.95 10.14
C ALA A 12 4.03 1.10 10.65
N GLY A 13 4.07 -0.21 10.37
CA GLY A 13 3.03 -1.17 10.72
C GLY A 13 1.79 -1.14 9.84
N ALA A 14 1.71 -0.25 8.84
CA ALA A 14 0.57 -0.17 7.92
C ALA A 14 0.35 -1.48 7.16
N THR A 15 -0.88 -1.73 6.71
CA THR A 15 -1.21 -2.86 5.84
C THR A 15 -1.07 -2.42 4.38
N VAL A 16 -0.32 -3.19 3.59
CA VAL A 16 0.07 -2.83 2.22
C VAL A 16 -0.24 -3.98 1.26
N LEU A 17 -1.00 -3.68 0.21
CA LEU A 17 -1.15 -4.54 -0.96
C LEU A 17 -0.18 -4.06 -2.05
N ASP A 18 0.71 -4.93 -2.50
CA ASP A 18 1.69 -4.65 -3.55
C ASP A 18 1.25 -5.34 -4.85
N LEU A 19 0.93 -4.57 -5.90
CA LEU A 19 0.44 -5.09 -7.17
C LEU A 19 1.53 -5.05 -8.26
N PRO A 20 1.59 -6.04 -9.17
CA PRO A 20 0.65 -7.16 -9.31
C PRO A 20 0.84 -8.23 -8.21
N ILE A 21 -0.21 -9.00 -7.96
CA ILE A 21 -0.10 -10.26 -7.20
C ILE A 21 0.37 -11.33 -8.18
N ASP A 22 1.64 -11.70 -8.13
CA ASP A 22 2.24 -12.71 -9.00
C ASP A 22 2.08 -14.13 -8.44
N GLU A 23 2.19 -15.14 -9.32
CA GLU A 23 2.24 -16.56 -8.95
C GLU A 23 3.66 -16.97 -8.51
N GLY A 24 3.76 -17.95 -7.60
CA GLY A 24 5.02 -18.61 -7.22
C GLY A 24 5.98 -17.80 -6.33
N PHE A 25 7.30 -18.04 -6.48
CA PHE A 25 8.36 -17.49 -5.62
C PHE A 25 8.55 -15.96 -5.71
N GLN A 26 7.88 -15.29 -6.66
CA GLN A 26 8.01 -13.85 -6.89
C GLN A 26 7.41 -12.99 -5.76
N ASN A 27 6.54 -13.55 -4.92
CA ASN A 27 6.03 -12.85 -3.74
C ASN A 27 7.04 -12.68 -2.59
N ALA A 28 8.25 -13.24 -2.71
CA ALA A 28 9.35 -12.95 -1.79
C ALA A 28 9.77 -11.47 -1.82
N VAL A 29 9.62 -10.80 -2.96
CA VAL A 29 10.04 -9.39 -3.11
C VAL A 29 9.14 -8.42 -2.35
N PRO A 30 7.78 -8.49 -2.44
CA PRO A 30 6.89 -7.73 -1.57
C PRO A 30 7.17 -7.92 -0.08
N GLN A 31 7.45 -9.14 0.36
CA GLN A 31 7.78 -9.41 1.77
C GLN A 31 9.11 -8.79 2.20
N TYR A 32 10.16 -8.97 1.41
CA TYR A 32 11.44 -8.32 1.68
C TYR A 32 11.27 -6.80 1.80
N ARG A 33 10.51 -6.19 0.89
CA ARG A 33 10.20 -4.75 0.94
C ARG A 33 9.38 -4.36 2.16
N ALA A 34 8.45 -5.22 2.61
CA ALA A 34 7.66 -5.01 3.80
C ALA A 34 8.53 -4.98 5.06
N VAL A 35 9.48 -5.91 5.19
CA VAL A 35 10.47 -5.91 6.27
C VAL A 35 11.32 -4.64 6.23
N MET A 36 11.89 -4.30 5.06
CA MET A 36 12.75 -3.12 4.91
C MET A 36 12.01 -1.79 5.10
N GLY A 37 10.73 -1.73 4.71
CA GLY A 37 9.89 -0.55 4.83
C GLY A 37 9.11 -0.47 6.15
N GLY A 38 9.22 -1.49 7.01
CA GLY A 38 8.55 -1.52 8.32
C GLY A 38 7.02 -1.60 8.23
N TYR A 39 6.44 -2.23 7.21
CA TYR A 39 4.99 -2.40 7.04
C TYR A 39 4.60 -3.87 6.93
N ARG A 40 3.30 -4.17 7.02
CA ARG A 40 2.74 -5.52 6.85
C ARG A 40 2.26 -5.65 5.41
N THR A 41 2.58 -6.76 4.74
CA THR A 41 2.09 -6.99 3.37
C THR A 41 0.89 -7.94 3.36
N VAL A 42 -0.08 -7.64 2.49
CA VAL A 42 -1.21 -8.52 2.14
C VAL A 42 -0.76 -9.65 1.22
N ASN A 43 0.30 -9.43 0.44
CA ASN A 43 0.86 -10.42 -0.46
C ASN A 43 1.27 -11.67 0.33
N GLY A 44 0.75 -12.84 -0.08
CA GLY A 44 1.13 -14.15 0.46
C GLY A 44 2.58 -14.52 0.10
N TYR A 45 3.10 -15.64 0.59
CA TYR A 45 4.46 -16.11 0.29
C TYR A 45 4.50 -17.58 -0.13
N SER A 46 5.28 -17.81 -1.20
CA SER A 46 5.83 -19.08 -1.70
C SER A 46 5.27 -20.38 -1.11
N GLY A 47 4.27 -20.96 -1.76
CA GLY A 47 3.86 -22.36 -1.54
C GLY A 47 2.82 -22.57 -0.45
N TYR A 48 2.52 -21.57 0.39
CA TYR A 48 1.30 -21.54 1.18
C TYR A 48 0.35 -20.55 0.51
N GLU A 49 -0.54 -21.08 -0.34
CA GLU A 49 -1.75 -20.37 -0.78
C GLU A 49 -2.79 -20.51 0.32
N PRO A 50 -2.94 -19.55 1.26
CA PRO A 50 -4.12 -19.58 2.10
C PRO A 50 -5.35 -19.47 1.19
N ALA A 51 -6.45 -20.18 1.51
CA ALA A 51 -7.60 -20.37 0.62
C ALA A 51 -8.20 -19.08 -0.01
N HIS A 52 -7.88 -17.90 0.54
CA HIS A 52 -8.32 -16.60 0.04
C HIS A 52 -7.42 -15.96 -1.02
N PHE A 53 -6.24 -16.53 -1.33
CA PHE A 53 -5.26 -15.89 -2.23
C PHE A 53 -5.73 -15.85 -3.70
N ASN A 54 -6.14 -17.01 -4.24
CA ASN A 54 -6.70 -17.09 -5.59
C ASN A 54 -8.02 -16.29 -5.73
N PRO A 55 -8.98 -16.39 -4.79
CA PRO A 55 -10.18 -15.55 -4.79
C PRO A 55 -9.87 -14.05 -4.79
N LEU A 56 -8.91 -13.57 -3.99
CA LEU A 56 -8.54 -12.16 -3.97
C LEU A 56 -7.95 -11.70 -5.31
N ARG A 57 -7.06 -12.50 -5.91
CA ARG A 57 -6.48 -12.16 -7.21
C ARG A 57 -7.55 -12.05 -8.29
N HIS A 58 -8.46 -13.01 -8.37
CA HIS A 58 -9.57 -12.97 -9.31
C HIS A 58 -10.50 -11.78 -9.03
N ALA A 59 -10.85 -11.53 -7.77
CA ALA A 59 -11.67 -10.38 -7.39
C ALA A 59 -11.04 -9.04 -7.80
N ILE A 60 -9.71 -8.90 -7.68
CA ILE A 60 -8.98 -7.71 -8.14
C ILE A 60 -8.95 -7.63 -9.68
N ALA A 61 -8.71 -8.75 -10.36
CA ALA A 61 -8.67 -8.80 -11.82
C ALA A 61 -10.04 -8.46 -12.44
N ASP A 62 -11.12 -8.91 -11.82
CA ASP A 62 -12.51 -8.67 -12.21
C ASP A 62 -13.02 -7.29 -11.74
N GLY A 63 -12.24 -6.58 -10.92
CA GLY A 63 -12.60 -5.27 -10.39
C GLY A 63 -13.80 -5.29 -9.46
N LEU A 64 -13.98 -6.37 -8.68
CA LEU A 64 -15.10 -6.50 -7.75
C LEU A 64 -15.06 -5.36 -6.70
N PRO A 65 -16.16 -4.60 -6.50
CA PRO A 65 -16.15 -3.41 -5.65
C PRO A 65 -15.74 -3.66 -4.19
N ASP A 66 -15.99 -4.86 -3.68
CA ASP A 66 -15.80 -5.27 -2.28
C ASP A 66 -14.55 -6.13 -2.05
N ALA A 67 -13.73 -6.34 -3.09
CA ALA A 67 -12.54 -7.21 -3.05
C ALA A 67 -11.56 -6.87 -1.90
N LEU A 68 -11.49 -5.60 -1.49
CA LEU A 68 -10.55 -5.11 -0.48
C LEU A 68 -11.20 -4.84 0.89
N ASP A 69 -12.50 -5.08 1.04
CA ASP A 69 -13.26 -4.68 2.24
C ASP A 69 -12.76 -5.38 3.49
N ALA A 70 -12.38 -6.66 3.40
CA ALA A 70 -11.86 -7.42 4.53
C ALA A 70 -10.60 -6.77 5.14
N TYR A 71 -9.76 -6.16 4.31
CA TYR A 71 -8.56 -5.44 4.76
C TYR A 71 -8.93 -4.05 5.28
N ARG A 72 -9.81 -3.33 4.56
CA ARG A 72 -10.27 -1.99 4.95
C ARG A 72 -11.09 -1.97 6.25
N ARG A 73 -11.70 -3.10 6.64
CA ARG A 73 -12.33 -3.25 7.96
C ARG A 73 -11.34 -3.23 9.13
N ARG A 74 -10.06 -3.52 8.88
CA ARG A 74 -9.01 -3.56 9.93
C ARG A 74 -8.25 -2.24 10.07
N GLY A 75 -8.47 -1.29 9.15
CA GLY A 75 -7.79 0.00 9.11
C GLY A 75 -7.55 0.45 7.67
N ASP A 76 -6.72 1.48 7.51
CA ASP A 76 -6.31 1.93 6.18
C ASP A 76 -5.53 0.84 5.43
N LEU A 77 -5.82 0.71 4.14
CA LEU A 77 -5.08 -0.14 3.23
C LEU A 77 -4.28 0.73 2.28
N TYR A 78 -2.97 0.51 2.22
CA TYR A 78 -2.11 1.16 1.24
C TYR A 78 -1.94 0.22 0.04
N VAL A 79 -2.06 0.75 -1.16
CA VAL A 79 -1.92 -0.02 -2.41
C VAL A 79 -0.76 0.54 -3.21
N ILE A 80 0.21 -0.31 -3.52
CA ILE A 80 1.34 0.00 -4.38
C ILE A 80 1.03 -0.58 -5.76
N ILE A 81 1.01 0.26 -6.79
CA ILE A 81 0.82 -0.15 -8.18
C ILE A 81 2.17 -0.09 -8.88
N ARG A 82 2.73 -1.24 -9.24
CA ARG A 82 4.02 -1.34 -9.95
C ARG A 82 3.85 -1.42 -11.46
N PRO A 83 4.93 -1.23 -12.23
CA PRO A 83 4.96 -1.60 -13.64
C PRO A 83 4.48 -3.04 -13.84
N GLY A 84 3.67 -3.26 -14.88
CA GLY A 84 3.10 -4.57 -15.20
C GLY A 84 1.68 -4.81 -14.69
N VAL A 85 1.15 -3.95 -13.81
CA VAL A 85 -0.28 -3.98 -13.45
C VAL A 85 -1.12 -3.57 -14.66
N PRO A 86 -2.17 -4.32 -15.04
CA PRO A 86 -3.09 -3.92 -16.09
C PRO A 86 -3.71 -2.54 -15.81
N ALA A 87 -3.81 -1.70 -16.84
CA ALA A 87 -4.37 -0.34 -16.69
C ALA A 87 -5.81 -0.34 -16.16
N THR A 88 -6.58 -1.40 -16.45
CA THR A 88 -7.93 -1.62 -15.90
C THR A 88 -7.92 -1.76 -14.38
N VAL A 89 -7.01 -2.57 -13.83
CA VAL A 89 -6.83 -2.75 -12.38
C VAL A 89 -6.35 -1.46 -11.73
N ALA A 90 -5.39 -0.77 -12.34
CA ALA A 90 -4.88 0.50 -11.80
C ALA A 90 -5.98 1.57 -11.72
N ARG A 91 -6.79 1.68 -12.78
CA ARG A 91 -7.95 2.59 -12.80
C ARG A 91 -9.01 2.19 -11.78
N TRP A 92 -9.28 0.89 -11.62
CA TRP A 92 -10.21 0.40 -10.61
C TRP A 92 -9.78 0.79 -9.20
N VAL A 93 -8.51 0.59 -8.81
CA VAL A 93 -7.98 1.04 -7.51
C VAL A 93 -8.20 2.54 -7.29
N ALA A 94 -7.92 3.35 -8.30
CA ALA A 94 -8.08 4.80 -8.23
C ALA A 94 -9.55 5.25 -8.10
N GLN A 95 -10.51 4.40 -8.47
CA GLN A 95 -11.95 4.67 -8.41
C GLN A 95 -12.63 4.12 -7.15
N LEU A 96 -11.91 3.37 -6.31
CA LEU A 96 -12.49 2.83 -5.08
C LEU A 96 -12.91 3.96 -4.12
N PRO A 97 -13.99 3.78 -3.33
CA PRO A 97 -14.50 4.82 -2.45
C PRO A 97 -13.44 5.36 -1.49
N GLY A 98 -13.17 6.66 -1.58
CA GLY A 98 -12.21 7.36 -0.74
C GLY A 98 -10.74 7.13 -1.11
N ALA A 99 -10.45 6.47 -2.25
CA ALA A 99 -9.09 6.30 -2.72
C ALA A 99 -8.38 7.65 -2.88
N GLY A 100 -7.27 7.84 -2.16
CA GLY A 100 -6.39 8.99 -2.29
C GLY A 100 -5.07 8.56 -2.91
N HIS A 101 -4.70 9.16 -4.04
CA HIS A 101 -3.32 9.07 -4.54
C HIS A 101 -2.42 9.84 -3.58
N LEU A 102 -1.34 9.20 -3.13
CA LEU A 102 -0.38 9.83 -2.21
C LEU A 102 0.78 10.45 -2.99
N PHE A 103 1.46 9.67 -3.82
CA PHE A 103 2.62 10.09 -4.61
C PHE A 103 3.07 8.96 -5.56
N ASP A 104 3.95 9.31 -6.49
CA ASP A 104 4.65 8.38 -7.36
C ASP A 104 6.14 8.26 -7.01
N VAL A 105 6.72 7.08 -7.22
CA VAL A 105 8.16 6.81 -7.11
C VAL A 105 8.63 6.20 -8.43
N GLY A 106 9.08 7.05 -9.35
CA GLY A 106 9.32 6.61 -10.73
C GLY A 106 7.99 6.09 -11.34
N PRO A 107 7.95 4.86 -11.87
CA PRO A 107 6.74 4.31 -12.46
C PRO A 107 5.82 3.59 -11.44
N VAL A 108 6.06 3.75 -10.14
CA VAL A 108 5.28 3.13 -9.07
C VAL A 108 4.33 4.16 -8.47
N ALA A 109 3.03 3.89 -8.45
CA ALA A 109 2.02 4.76 -7.84
C ALA A 109 1.57 4.20 -6.49
N ILE A 110 1.38 5.08 -5.49
CA ILE A 110 0.96 4.69 -4.15
C ILE A 110 -0.40 5.34 -3.83
N TYR A 111 -1.35 4.52 -3.41
CA TYR A 111 -2.68 4.93 -3.00
C TYR A 111 -2.94 4.58 -1.53
N ARG A 112 -3.75 5.40 -0.86
CA ARG A 112 -4.37 5.09 0.43
C ARG A 112 -5.86 4.86 0.21
N LEU A 113 -6.34 3.72 0.67
CA LEU A 113 -7.76 3.41 0.79
C LEU A 113 -8.15 3.54 2.26
N PRO A 114 -9.06 4.46 2.62
CA PRO A 114 -9.43 4.66 4.01
C PRO A 114 -10.13 3.41 4.56
N GLY A 115 -9.86 3.13 5.83
CA GLY A 115 -10.57 2.10 6.56
C GLY A 115 -12.07 2.38 6.61
N MET A 116 -12.89 1.33 6.59
CA MET A 116 -14.35 1.48 6.55
C MET A 116 -14.95 2.03 7.85
N THR A 117 -14.24 1.85 8.96
CA THR A 117 -14.58 2.41 10.27
C THR A 117 -13.93 3.79 10.49
N ALA A 118 -13.06 4.24 9.59
CA ALA A 118 -12.45 5.55 9.68
C ALA A 118 -13.45 6.60 9.19
N THR A 119 -14.25 7.13 10.10
CA THR A 119 -14.89 8.45 9.92
C THR A 119 -13.79 9.42 9.47
N ALA A 120 -13.98 10.02 8.29
CA ALA A 120 -12.99 10.87 7.63
C ALA A 120 -12.35 11.88 8.58
N ALA A 121 -11.06 11.68 8.89
CA ALA A 121 -10.23 12.76 9.39
C ALA A 121 -10.05 13.76 8.23
N PRO A 122 -10.30 15.06 8.43
CA PRO A 122 -10.14 16.05 7.36
C PRO A 122 -8.70 16.02 6.84
N SER A 123 -8.58 15.86 5.53
CA SER A 123 -7.31 15.96 4.80
C SER A 123 -6.81 17.39 4.92
N GLY A 124 -5.83 17.61 5.81
CA GLY A 124 -5.39 18.95 6.16
C GLY A 124 -4.22 18.98 7.11
N ALA A 125 -3.10 18.33 6.76
CA ALA A 125 -1.80 18.64 7.33
C ALA A 125 -0.71 18.16 6.38
N ILE A 126 -0.35 19.00 5.40
CA ILE A 126 0.98 18.93 4.80
C ILE A 126 1.94 19.18 5.97
N TYR A 127 2.76 18.17 6.28
CA TYR A 127 3.89 18.32 7.19
C TYR A 127 4.80 19.42 6.63
N ARG A 128 4.70 20.62 7.18
CA ARG A 128 5.71 21.67 7.07
C ARG A 128 6.72 21.39 8.19
N PRO A 129 7.97 21.02 7.90
CA PRO A 129 8.99 21.03 8.94
C PRO A 129 9.19 22.48 9.38
N ASP A 130 8.97 22.77 10.65
CA ASP A 130 9.31 24.06 11.25
C ASP A 130 10.84 24.26 11.22
N PRO A 131 11.36 25.34 10.63
CA PRO A 131 12.79 25.61 10.61
C PRO A 131 13.23 26.33 11.89
N MET A 132 13.03 25.78 13.09
CA MET A 132 13.59 26.37 14.34
C MET A 132 13.91 25.34 15.46
N ALA A 133 14.48 24.18 15.13
CA ALA A 133 15.05 23.27 16.13
C ALA A 133 16.57 23.05 15.96
N GLN A 134 17.29 24.11 15.56
CA GLN A 134 18.75 24.18 15.70
C GLN A 134 19.12 25.36 16.60
N ALA A 135 18.99 25.18 17.90
CA ALA A 135 19.76 25.95 18.87
C ALA A 135 19.89 25.16 20.17
N PHE A 136 21.11 25.15 20.71
CA PHE A 136 21.50 24.74 22.06
C PHE A 136 21.84 23.25 22.29
N TRP A 137 23.08 22.88 21.92
CA TRP A 137 24.02 22.32 22.90
C TRP A 137 25.47 22.47 22.42
N ARG A 138 26.28 23.18 23.20
CA ARG A 138 27.74 23.05 23.26
C ARG A 138 28.16 23.14 24.74
N PRO A 139 29.21 22.41 25.13
CA PRO A 139 29.49 22.00 26.51
C PRO A 139 29.85 23.14 27.46
#